data_AF-A0A833YKN7-F1
#
_entry.id   AF-A0A833YKN7-F1
#
_cell.length_a   1.000
_cell.length_b   1.000
_cell.length_c   1.000
_cell.angle_alpha   90.00
_cell.angle_beta   90.00
_cell.angle_gamma   90.00
#
_symmetry.space_group_name_H-M   'P 1'
#
loop_
_entity.id
_entity.type
_entity.pdbx_description
1 polymer ?
#
loop_
_entity_poly.entity_id
_entity_poly.type
_entity_poly.pdbx_seq_one_letter_code
_entity_poly.pdbx_strand_id
1 'polypeptide(L)'
;MSEQYFPAIQKFTVLDLGMVLLPVANQVEASCLIIQLVLEQTKEPNKNPFLRKKQALIPEPSLLRTVQQIPGVGKVKASLLLQKFPSIQQLSNASIQELEQVIGRAAAQQMHAFFTQSR
;
A
#
# COMPACT_ATOMS: atom_id res chain seq x y z
N MET A 1 -12.14 -21.21 33.34
CA MET A 1 -13.31 -20.44 32.89
C MET A 1 -13.82 -21.11 31.62
N SER A 2 -15.13 -21.36 31.49
CA SER A 2 -15.67 -21.98 30.27
C SER A 2 -15.63 -20.97 29.13
N GLU A 3 -15.02 -21.35 28.00
CA GLU A 3 -14.83 -20.52 26.80
C GLU A 3 -16.16 -20.03 26.18
N GLN A 4 -17.28 -20.63 26.58
CA GLN A 4 -18.62 -20.32 26.09
C GLN A 4 -19.04 -18.85 26.25
N TYR A 5 -18.49 -18.13 27.24
CA TYR A 5 -18.83 -16.72 27.49
C TYR A 5 -17.89 -15.73 26.77
N PHE A 6 -16.75 -16.20 26.29
CA PHE A 6 -15.75 -15.34 25.66
C PHE A 6 -16.27 -14.63 24.40
N PRO A 7 -17.06 -15.27 23.50
CA PRO A 7 -17.55 -14.59 22.30
C PRO A 7 -18.41 -13.36 22.60
N ALA A 8 -19.28 -13.43 23.62
CA ALA A 8 -20.12 -12.31 24.02
C ALA A 8 -19.29 -11.14 24.58
N ILE A 9 -18.30 -11.46 25.43
CA ILE A 9 -17.39 -10.48 26.01
C ILE A 9 -16.49 -9.86 24.93
N GLN A 10 -15.98 -10.66 23.99
CA GLN A 10 -15.16 -10.16 22.88
C GLN A 10 -15.94 -9.22 21.98
N LYS A 11 -17.18 -9.57 21.62
CA LYS A 11 -18.05 -8.71 20.82
C LYS A 11 -18.24 -7.35 21.51
N PHE A 12 -18.65 -7.38 22.78
CA PHE A 12 -18.90 -6.17 23.53
C PHE A 12 -17.63 -5.30 23.70
N THR A 13 -16.53 -5.89 24.15
CA THR A 13 -15.30 -5.13 24.44
C THR A 13 -14.59 -4.63 23.19
N VAL A 14 -14.48 -5.46 22.14
CA VAL A 14 -13.69 -5.12 20.95
C VAL A 14 -14.53 -4.35 19.93
N LEU A 15 -15.76 -4.79 19.66
CA LEU A 15 -16.58 -4.18 18.61
C LEU A 15 -17.44 -3.04 19.14
N ASP A 16 -18.11 -3.22 20.27
CA ASP A 16 -19.04 -2.20 20.78
C ASP A 16 -18.29 -1.07 21.52
N LEU A 17 -17.21 -1.39 22.25
CA LEU A 17 -16.41 -0.41 23.01
C LEU A 17 -15.11 0.03 22.31
N GLY A 18 -14.64 -0.68 21.28
CA GLY A 18 -13.38 -0.37 20.59
C GLY A 18 -12.13 -0.56 21.45
N MET A 19 -12.21 -1.35 22.52
CA MET A 19 -11.09 -1.63 23.42
C MET A 19 -10.33 -2.90 23.03
N VAL A 20 -9.09 -3.02 23.50
CA VAL A 20 -8.27 -4.22 23.27
C VAL A 20 -8.60 -5.28 24.32
N LEU A 21 -8.92 -6.50 23.89
CA LEU A 21 -9.13 -7.66 24.74
C LEU A 21 -8.07 -8.73 24.45
N LEU A 22 -7.32 -9.15 25.47
CA LEU A 22 -6.29 -10.18 25.38
C LEU A 22 -6.69 -11.39 26.25
N PRO A 23 -7.11 -12.54 25.66
CA PRO A 23 -7.41 -13.74 26.43
C PRO A 23 -6.12 -14.37 26.99
N VAL A 24 -6.22 -14.96 28.18
CA VAL A 24 -5.13 -15.67 28.85
C VAL A 24 -5.66 -16.99 29.41
N ALA A 25 -4.90 -18.07 29.25
CA ALA A 25 -5.26 -19.40 29.73
C ALA A 25 -4.98 -19.56 31.23
N ASN A 26 -3.96 -18.88 31.75
CA ASN A 26 -3.57 -18.96 33.16
C ASN A 26 -2.87 -17.67 33.64
N GLN A 27 -2.65 -17.59 34.97
CA GLN A 27 -2.05 -16.40 35.60
C GLN A 27 -0.58 -16.18 35.24
N VAL A 28 0.16 -17.25 34.89
CA VAL A 28 1.56 -17.15 34.47
C VAL A 28 1.65 -16.51 33.08
N GLU A 29 0.76 -16.90 32.16
CA GLU A 29 0.64 -16.23 30.86
C GLU A 29 0.24 -14.76 31.03
N ALA A 30 -0.70 -14.48 31.94
CA ALA A 30 -1.11 -13.11 32.25
C ALA A 30 0.04 -12.25 32.76
N SER A 31 0.89 -12.78 33.65
CA SER A 31 2.03 -12.03 34.18
C SER A 31 3.08 -11.75 33.10
N CYS A 32 3.40 -12.74 32.26
CA CYS A 32 4.29 -12.55 31.12
C CYS A 32 3.75 -11.51 30.13
N LEU A 33 2.45 -11.54 29.85
CA LEU A 33 1.79 -10.60 28.94
C LEU A 33 1.86 -9.16 29.46
N ILE A 34 1.59 -8.94 30.75
CA ILE A 34 1.68 -7.62 31.37
C ILE A 34 3.11 -7.06 31.27
N ILE A 35 4.12 -7.88 31.55
CA ILE A 35 5.53 -7.48 31.39
C ILE A 35 5.79 -7.05 29.93
N GLN A 36 5.33 -7.83 28.95
CA GLN A 36 5.52 -7.50 27.54
C GLN A 36 4.83 -6.20 27.15
N LEU A 37 3.63 -5.92 27.67
CA LEU A 37 2.92 -4.67 27.41
C LEU A 37 3.70 -3.44 27.90
N VAL A 38 4.29 -3.51 29.09
CA VAL A 38 5.13 -2.42 29.63
C VAL A 38 6.39 -2.25 28.79
N LEU A 39 7.03 -3.35 28.38
CA LEU A 39 8.22 -3.31 27.53
C LEU A 39 7.92 -2.72 26.15
N GLU A 40 6.76 -3.03 25.55
CA GLU A 40 6.36 -2.42 24.27
C GLU A 40 5.99 -0.95 24.43
N GLN A 41 5.33 -0.55 25.51
CA GLN A 41 4.95 0.83 25.77
C GLN A 41 6.16 1.75 26.02
N THR A 42 7.22 1.23 26.64
CA THR A 42 8.45 1.98 26.92
C THR A 42 9.42 2.04 25.73
N LYS A 43 9.23 1.20 24.71
CA LYS A 43 10.04 1.24 23.49
C LYS A 43 9.65 2.43 22.62
N GLU A 44 10.63 2.96 21.89
CA GLU A 44 10.35 3.97 20.88
C GLU A 44 9.40 3.42 19.80
N PRO A 45 8.37 4.18 19.38
CA PRO A 45 7.37 3.72 18.40
C PRO A 45 7.97 3.23 17.08
N ASN A 46 9.14 3.74 16.69
CA ASN A 46 9.83 3.40 15.44
C ASN A 46 10.45 1.99 15.46
N LYS A 47 10.56 1.36 16.64
CA LYS A 47 11.02 -0.03 16.77
C LYS A 47 9.94 -1.04 16.39
N ASN A 48 8.67 -0.66 16.44
CA ASN A 48 7.59 -1.50 15.97
C ASN A 48 7.61 -1.56 14.42
N PRO A 49 7.86 -2.73 13.81
CA PRO A 49 7.99 -2.87 12.35
C PRO A 49 6.70 -2.50 11.61
N PHE A 50 5.54 -2.57 12.26
CA PHE A 50 4.24 -2.18 11.71
C PHE A 50 3.96 -0.68 11.81
N LEU A 51 4.67 0.03 12.69
CA LEU A 51 4.57 1.49 12.83
C LEU A 51 5.71 2.23 12.12
N ARG A 52 6.64 1.50 11.48
CA ARG A 52 7.67 2.11 10.64
C ARG A 52 6.98 2.99 9.62
N LYS A 53 7.13 4.31 9.79
CA LYS A 53 6.74 5.29 8.76
C LYS A 53 7.58 4.98 7.54
N LYS A 54 6.99 4.26 6.59
CA LYS A 54 7.61 3.99 5.30
C LYS A 54 7.81 5.38 4.69
N GLN A 55 9.06 5.87 4.69
CA GLN A 55 9.40 7.07 3.94
C GLN A 55 8.81 6.84 2.55
N ALA A 56 7.90 7.72 2.12
CA ALA A 56 7.16 7.59 0.87
C ALA A 56 8.07 7.87 -0.34
N LEU A 57 9.29 7.32 -0.34
CA LEU A 57 10.09 7.24 -1.55
C LEU A 57 9.48 6.09 -2.35
N ILE A 58 8.64 6.45 -3.33
CA ILE A 58 8.16 5.47 -4.30
C ILE A 58 9.41 4.90 -4.97
N PRO A 59 9.67 3.58 -4.89
CA PRO A 59 10.81 3.00 -5.57
C PRO A 59 10.62 3.23 -7.08
N GLU A 60 11.65 3.72 -7.78
CA GLU A 60 11.62 3.83 -9.25
C GLU A 60 11.16 2.54 -9.97
N PRO A 61 11.50 1.33 -9.49
CA PRO A 61 10.96 0.09 -10.05
C PRO A 61 9.43 -0.04 -9.98
N SER A 62 8.80 0.52 -8.94
CA SER A 62 7.34 0.53 -8.81
C SER A 62 6.70 1.47 -9.82
N LEU A 63 7.32 2.63 -10.05
CA LEU A 63 6.91 3.58 -11.09
C LEU A 63 6.97 2.94 -12.49
N LEU A 64 8.10 2.28 -12.81
CA LEU A 64 8.27 1.54 -14.06
C LEU A 64 7.23 0.42 -14.23
N ARG A 65 6.93 -0.33 -13.16
CA ARG A 65 5.91 -1.39 -13.20
C ARG A 65 4.52 -0.81 -13.49
N THR A 66 4.17 0.33 -12.90
CA THR A 66 2.89 1.00 -13.15
C THR A 66 2.77 1.42 -14.62
N VAL A 67 3.82 2.00 -15.20
CA VAL A 67 3.83 2.38 -16.62
C VAL A 67 3.76 1.16 -17.54
N GLN A 68 4.34 0.02 -17.15
CA GLN A 68 4.22 -1.25 -17.90
C GLN A 68 2.81 -1.86 -17.88
N GLN A 69 1.91 -1.45 -16.98
CA GLN A 69 0.52 -1.90 -17.02
C GLN A 69 -0.30 -1.24 -18.15
N ILE A 70 0.26 -0.20 -18.77
CA ILE A 70 -0.42 0.50 -19.86
C ILE A 70 -0.38 -0.38 -21.13
N PRO A 71 -1.52 -0.58 -21.81
CA PRO A 71 -1.56 -1.37 -23.05
C PRO A 71 -0.56 -0.87 -24.09
N GLY A 72 0.23 -1.78 -24.67
CA GLY A 72 1.22 -1.45 -25.70
C GLY A 72 2.56 -0.88 -25.17
N VAL A 73 2.73 -0.77 -23.86
CA VAL A 73 3.96 -0.29 -23.21
C VAL A 73 4.75 -1.43 -22.58
N GLY A 74 5.82 -1.85 -23.27
CA GLY A 74 6.81 -2.79 -22.72
C GLY A 74 7.86 -2.11 -21.82
N LYS A 75 8.78 -2.91 -21.27
CA LYS A 75 9.86 -2.42 -20.38
C LYS A 75 10.69 -1.27 -20.98
N VAL A 76 11.09 -1.41 -22.24
CA VAL A 76 11.93 -0.40 -22.94
C VAL A 76 11.15 0.90 -23.17
N LYS A 77 9.90 0.79 -23.62
CA LYS A 77 9.02 1.95 -23.84
C LYS A 77 8.68 2.65 -22.53
N ALA A 78 8.46 1.91 -21.44
CA ALA A 78 8.20 2.47 -20.12
C ALA A 78 9.38 3.32 -19.62
N SER A 79 10.62 2.86 -19.79
CA SER A 79 11.80 3.64 -19.43
C SER A 79 11.94 4.91 -20.26
N LEU A 80 11.69 4.84 -21.58
CA LEU A 80 11.78 6.01 -22.45
C LEU A 80 10.69 7.04 -22.12
N LEU A 81 9.48 6.58 -21.80
CA LEU A 81 8.38 7.43 -21.38
C LEU A 81 8.67 8.13 -20.06
N LEU A 82 9.23 7.44 -19.07
CA LEU A 82 9.59 8.05 -17.79
C LEU A 82 10.77 9.02 -17.90
N GLN A 83 11.68 8.85 -18.88
CA GLN A 83 12.71 9.84 -19.16
C GLN A 83 12.14 11.14 -19.73
N LYS A 84 11.11 11.05 -20.58
CA LYS A 84 10.48 12.24 -21.18
C LYS A 84 9.42 12.87 -20.29
N PHE A 85 8.69 12.05 -19.53
CA PHE A 85 7.63 12.43 -18.62
C PHE A 85 7.93 11.88 -17.21
N PRO A 86 8.62 12.65 -16.35
CA PRO A 86 9.09 12.16 -15.05
C PRO A 86 7.97 11.85 -14.04
N SER A 87 6.71 12.15 -14.35
CA SER A 87 5.56 11.81 -13.50
C SER A 87 4.42 11.15 -14.28
N ILE A 88 3.67 10.27 -13.61
CA ILE A 88 2.45 9.65 -14.17
C ILE A 88 1.42 10.70 -14.57
N GLN A 89 1.33 11.81 -13.82
CA GLN A 89 0.43 12.92 -14.14
C GLN A 89 0.81 13.61 -15.46
N GLN A 90 2.10 13.83 -15.70
CA GLN A 90 2.55 14.38 -16.99
C GLN A 90 2.32 13.37 -18.12
N LEU A 91 2.51 12.08 -17.85
CA LEU A 91 2.24 11.02 -18.83
C LEU A 91 0.76 10.95 -19.22
N SER A 92 -0.16 11.13 -18.26
CA SER A 92 -1.60 11.08 -18.54
C SER A 92 -2.11 12.30 -19.31
N ASN A 93 -1.48 13.46 -19.11
CA ASN A 93 -1.86 14.72 -19.76
C ASN A 93 -1.07 14.99 -21.06
N ALA A 94 -0.16 14.10 -21.46
CA ALA A 94 0.65 14.26 -22.65
C ALA A 94 -0.22 14.18 -23.92
N SER A 95 0.08 15.03 -24.90
CA SER A 95 -0.60 14.99 -26.18
C SER A 95 -0.22 13.76 -27.01
N ILE A 96 -1.10 13.35 -27.93
CA ILE A 96 -0.84 12.20 -28.83
C ILE A 96 0.47 12.41 -29.62
N GLN A 97 0.75 13.65 -30.05
CA GLN A 97 1.97 14.00 -30.79
C GLN A 97 3.25 13.79 -29.96
N GLU A 98 3.21 14.11 -28.68
CA GLU A 98 4.39 13.95 -27.82
C GLU A 98 4.63 12.49 -27.43
N LEU A 99 3.55 11.71 -27.30
CA LEU A 99 3.61 10.26 -27.11
C LEU A 99 4.12 9.55 -28.38
N GLU A 100 3.68 9.98 -29.57
CA GLU A 100 4.08 9.43 -30.87
C GLU A 100 5.59 9.36 -31.06
N GLN A 101 6.32 10.40 -30.60
CA GLN A 101 7.78 10.48 -30.67
C GLN A 101 8.50 9.36 -29.89
N VAL A 102 7.83 8.69 -28.95
CA VAL A 102 8.43 7.70 -28.06
C VAL A 102 7.95 6.27 -28.36
N ILE A 103 6.66 6.08 -28.63
CA ILE A 103 6.05 4.74 -28.73
C ILE A 103 5.43 4.43 -30.09
N GLY A 104 5.38 5.41 -30.99
CA GLY A 104 4.72 5.34 -32.29
C GLY A 104 3.21 5.58 -32.25
N ARG A 105 2.61 5.89 -33.41
CA ARG A 105 1.21 6.32 -33.57
C ARG A 105 0.17 5.38 -33.00
N ALA A 106 0.26 4.09 -33.30
CA ALA A 106 -0.71 3.11 -32.83
C ALA A 106 -0.72 2.99 -31.29
N ALA A 107 0.47 2.94 -30.67
CA ALA A 107 0.60 2.84 -29.23
C ALA A 107 0.22 4.16 -28.53
N ALA A 108 0.56 5.32 -29.12
CA ALA A 108 0.18 6.63 -28.60
C ALA A 108 -1.34 6.83 -28.53
N GLN A 109 -2.05 6.41 -29.58
CA GLN A 109 -3.53 6.44 -29.60
C GLN A 109 -4.13 5.51 -28.55
N GLN A 110 -3.59 4.29 -28.40
CA GLN A 110 -4.05 3.35 -27.37
C GLN A 110 -3.82 3.87 -25.95
N MET A 111 -2.67 4.49 -25.69
CA MET A 111 -2.37 5.10 -24.39
C MET A 111 -3.26 6.31 -24.10
N HIS A 112 -3.43 7.22 -25.05
CA HIS A 112 -4.28 8.38 -24.87
C HIS A 112 -5.75 7.99 -24.68
N ALA A 113 -6.22 6.98 -25.43
CA ALA A 113 -7.53 6.39 -25.21
C ALA A 113 -7.63 5.77 -23.81
N PHE A 114 -6.62 5.02 -23.36
CA PHE A 114 -6.60 4.44 -22.00
C PHE A 114 -6.77 5.50 -20.89
N PHE A 115 -6.20 6.69 -21.05
CA PHE A 115 -6.34 7.77 -20.07
C PHE A 115 -7.62 8.61 -20.21
N THR A 116 -8.12 8.80 -21.43
CA THR A 116 -9.24 9.73 -21.71
C THR A 116 -10.60 9.04 -21.79
N GLN A 117 -10.61 7.73 -22.07
CA GLN A 117 -11.84 6.98 -22.24
C GLN A 117 -12.46 6.72 -20.87
N SER A 118 -13.39 7.58 -20.46
CA SER A 118 -14.22 7.35 -19.28
C SER A 118 -15.05 6.09 -19.47
N ARG A 119 -15.05 5.21 -18.46
CA ARG A 119 -16.00 4.10 -18.35
C ARG A 119 -17.37 4.60 -17.94
#